data_AF-A0A832N880-F1
#
_entry.id   AF-A0A832N880-F1
#
_cell.length_a   1.000
_cell.length_b   1.000
_cell.length_c   1.000
_cell.angle_alpha   90.00
_cell.angle_beta   90.00
_cell.angle_gamma   90.00
#
_symmetry.space_group_name_H-M   'P 1'
#
loop_
_entity.id
_entity.type
_entity.pdbx_description
1 polymer ?
#
loop_
_entity_poly.entity_id
_entity_poly.type
_entity_poly.pdbx_seq_one_letter_code
_entity_poly.pdbx_strand_id
1 'polypeptide(L)'
;MVIILDKSATEEQVEQVASKLREKGYGVHISRGEEKILLGAIGVPDDLKAHLSEQLEALSFVERVIIILKPYKFVAKEYRPEGTKVRVGDVVIGGEEVVVAAGPCSVESEEQILATARAVKAAGAKLLRGGAYKPRTLPYDFQGLGEEGLRLLDLARRETGLAIVTEVMDTR
;
A
#
# COMPACT_ATOMS: atom_id res chain seq x y z
N MET A 1 -2.75 8.78 -19.59
CA MET A 1 -2.77 10.15 -19.05
C MET A 1 -3.19 11.09 -20.16
N VAL A 2 -3.73 12.27 -19.85
CA VAL A 2 -4.02 13.32 -20.83
C VAL A 2 -3.04 14.45 -20.59
N ILE A 3 -2.28 14.83 -21.61
CA ILE A 3 -1.39 15.98 -21.57
C ILE A 3 -2.12 17.11 -22.27
N ILE A 4 -2.24 18.26 -21.59
CA ILE A 4 -2.89 19.46 -22.11
C ILE A 4 -1.80 20.45 -22.48
N LEU A 5 -1.75 20.82 -23.76
CA LEU A 5 -0.82 21.82 -24.29
C LEU A 5 -1.58 23.11 -24.57
N ASP A 6 -0.83 24.22 -24.52
CA ASP A 6 -1.37 25.50 -25.01
C ASP A 6 -1.65 25.45 -26.52
N LYS A 7 -2.61 26.24 -27.00
CA LYS A 7 -2.90 26.38 -28.43
C LYS A 7 -1.71 26.94 -29.21
N SER A 8 -0.87 27.74 -28.58
CA SER A 8 0.33 28.29 -29.20
C SER A 8 1.46 27.27 -29.36
N ALA A 9 1.29 26.04 -28.86
CA ALA A 9 2.31 25.01 -28.99
C ALA A 9 2.57 24.67 -30.47
N THR A 10 3.84 24.67 -30.87
CA THR A 10 4.23 24.38 -32.25
C THR A 10 4.09 22.89 -32.55
N GLU A 11 4.01 22.53 -33.84
CA GLU A 11 3.99 21.11 -34.23
C GLU A 11 5.26 20.36 -33.78
N GLU A 12 6.41 21.04 -33.70
CA GLU A 12 7.64 20.48 -33.15
C GLU A 12 7.51 20.16 -31.65
N GLN A 13 6.86 21.04 -30.88
CA GLN A 13 6.60 20.83 -29.45
C GLN A 13 5.59 19.71 -29.21
N VAL A 14 4.54 19.63 -30.03
CA VAL A 14 3.57 18.52 -29.99
C VAL A 14 4.28 17.19 -30.27
N GLU A 15 5.13 17.15 -31.30
CA GLU A 15 5.88 15.95 -31.66
C GLU A 15 6.96 15.59 -30.63
N GLN A 16 7.58 16.58 -29.98
CA GLN A 16 8.50 16.35 -28.86
C GLN A 16 7.82 15.58 -27.72
N VAL A 17 6.61 15.99 -27.33
CA VAL A 17 5.83 15.27 -26.30
C VAL A 17 5.41 13.89 -26.80
N ALA A 18 4.93 13.80 -28.05
CA ALA A 18 4.50 12.54 -28.64
C ALA A 18 5.64 11.52 -28.74
N SER A 19 6.84 11.92 -29.19
CA SER A 19 8.03 11.06 -29.25
C SER A 19 8.41 10.57 -27.86
N LYS A 20 8.48 11.47 -26.87
CA LYS A 20 8.81 11.11 -25.49
C LYS A 20 7.82 10.11 -24.90
N LEU A 21 6.53 10.23 -25.23
CA LEU A 21 5.52 9.25 -24.83
C LEU A 21 5.71 7.89 -25.54
N ARG A 22 5.96 7.90 -26.87
CA ARG A 22 6.18 6.66 -27.65
C ARG A 22 7.45 5.92 -27.23
N GLU A 23 8.54 6.63 -26.94
CA GLU A 23 9.79 6.06 -26.39
C GLU A 23 9.57 5.33 -25.07
N LYS A 24 8.58 5.76 -24.29
CA LYS A 24 8.18 5.11 -23.02
C LYS A 24 7.14 4.01 -23.21
N GLY A 25 6.81 3.66 -24.46
CA GLY A 25 5.86 2.59 -24.78
C GLY A 25 4.39 2.99 -24.77
N TYR A 26 4.07 4.30 -24.71
CA TYR A 26 2.69 4.76 -24.82
C TYR A 26 2.24 4.83 -26.28
N GLY A 27 1.02 4.36 -26.55
CA GLY A 27 0.25 4.81 -27.70
C GLY A 27 -0.18 6.27 -27.49
N VAL A 28 -0.10 7.09 -28.53
CA VAL A 28 -0.40 8.53 -28.45
C VAL A 28 -1.53 8.86 -29.42
N HIS A 29 -2.59 9.47 -28.90
CA HIS A 29 -3.67 10.06 -29.69
C HIS A 29 -3.66 11.58 -29.53
N ILE A 30 -3.60 12.30 -30.64
CA ILE A 30 -3.54 13.77 -30.64
C ILE A 30 -4.89 14.32 -31.07
N SER A 31 -5.47 15.20 -30.26
CA SER A 31 -6.71 15.91 -30.55
C SER A 31 -6.44 17.41 -30.55
N ARG A 32 -6.64 18.06 -31.69
CA ARG A 32 -6.47 19.51 -31.85
C ARG A 32 -7.83 20.18 -31.69
N GLY A 33 -8.03 20.86 -30.57
CA GLY A 33 -9.23 21.66 -30.33
C GLY A 33 -9.04 23.12 -30.74
N GLU A 34 -10.13 23.88 -30.73
CA GLU A 34 -10.09 25.32 -31.03
C GLU A 34 -9.27 26.12 -30.00
N GLU A 35 -9.26 25.68 -28.73
CA GLU A 35 -8.61 26.39 -27.61
C GLU A 35 -7.39 25.68 -27.02
N LYS A 36 -7.27 24.36 -27.19
CA LYS A 36 -6.21 23.54 -26.59
C LYS A 36 -5.84 22.35 -27.48
N ILE A 37 -4.62 21.86 -27.32
CA ILE A 37 -4.15 20.62 -27.92
C ILE A 37 -4.07 19.55 -26.83
N LEU A 38 -4.70 18.40 -27.06
CA LEU A 38 -4.75 17.29 -26.11
C LEU A 38 -3.98 16.09 -26.66
N LEU A 39 -3.07 15.54 -25.85
CA LEU A 39 -2.41 14.27 -26.14
C LEU A 39 -2.90 13.22 -25.15
N GLY A 40 -3.62 12.24 -25.65
CA GLY A 40 -3.99 11.04 -24.90
C GLY A 40 -2.88 10.00 -24.98
N ALA A 41 -2.22 9.73 -23.85
CA ALA A 41 -1.25 8.64 -23.72
C ALA A 41 -1.95 7.39 -23.16
N ILE A 42 -1.99 6.33 -23.96
CA ILE A 42 -2.70 5.06 -23.73
C ILE A 42 -1.67 3.93 -23.66
N GLY A 43 -1.79 3.03 -22.68
CA GLY A 43 -0.80 1.97 -22.43
C GLY A 43 -0.10 2.12 -21.08
N VAL A 44 0.96 1.34 -20.86
CA VAL A 44 1.59 1.12 -19.54
C VAL A 44 3.12 1.17 -19.72
N PRO A 45 3.85 1.98 -18.92
CA PRO A 45 4.28 1.58 -17.56
C PRO A 45 3.63 2.42 -16.44
N ASP A 46 3.06 1.79 -15.41
CA ASP A 46 2.38 2.46 -14.27
C ASP A 46 3.36 3.12 -13.28
N ASP A 47 4.56 2.56 -13.17
CA ASP A 47 5.65 3.00 -12.30
C ASP A 47 6.31 4.31 -12.78
N LEU A 48 6.30 4.57 -14.09
CA LEU A 48 6.94 5.75 -14.68
C LEU A 48 5.98 6.95 -14.85
N LYS A 49 4.68 6.79 -14.56
CA LYS A 49 3.67 7.83 -14.81
C LYS A 49 3.90 9.10 -14.01
N ALA A 50 4.22 8.97 -12.73
CA ALA A 50 4.40 10.14 -11.85
C ALA A 50 5.62 10.98 -12.29
N HIS A 51 6.77 10.33 -12.48
CA HIS A 51 7.99 11.01 -12.90
C HIS A 51 7.86 11.58 -14.32
N LEU A 52 7.25 10.85 -15.25
CA LEU A 52 7.02 11.34 -16.61
C LEU A 52 6.05 12.53 -16.62
N SER A 53 5.03 12.51 -15.77
CA SER A 53 4.08 13.62 -15.60
C SER A 53 4.81 14.90 -15.18
N GLU A 54 5.62 14.84 -14.13
CA GLU A 54 6.41 16.00 -13.67
C GLU A 54 7.35 16.54 -14.77
N GLN A 55 8.04 15.65 -15.49
CA GLN A 55 8.93 16.05 -16.57
C GLN A 55 8.19 16.73 -17.73
N LEU A 56 6.95 16.34 -18.00
CA LEU A 56 6.13 16.93 -19.06
C LEU A 56 5.53 18.26 -18.60
N GLU A 57 5.06 18.36 -17.35
CA GLU A 57 4.55 19.61 -16.76
C GLU A 57 5.63 20.69 -16.63
N ALA A 58 6.91 20.32 -16.57
CA ALA A 58 8.01 21.26 -16.58
C ALA A 58 8.23 21.96 -17.95
N LEU A 59 7.60 21.49 -19.03
CA LEU A 59 7.69 22.11 -20.35
C LEU A 59 6.76 23.33 -20.41
N SER A 60 7.28 24.50 -20.80
CA SER A 60 6.53 25.77 -20.77
C SER A 60 5.26 25.80 -21.63
N PHE A 61 5.17 24.91 -22.63
CA PHE A 61 4.02 24.79 -23.54
C PHE A 61 3.04 23.67 -23.11
N VAL A 62 3.31 22.99 -22.00
CA VAL A 62 2.41 22.03 -21.35
C VAL A 62 1.73 22.75 -20.19
N GLU A 63 0.40 22.84 -20.25
CA GLU A 63 -0.40 23.48 -19.21
C GLU A 63 -0.54 22.60 -17.97
N ARG A 64 -0.79 21.29 -18.18
CA ARG A 64 -0.96 20.28 -17.12
C ARG A 64 -1.00 18.87 -17.68
N VAL A 65 -0.74 17.90 -16.82
CA VAL A 65 -0.89 16.47 -17.11
C VAL A 65 -1.92 15.86 -16.16
N ILE A 66 -2.90 15.16 -16.72
CA ILE A 66 -3.95 14.48 -15.95
C ILE A 66 -3.72 12.98 -16.00
N ILE A 67 -3.42 12.40 -14.84
CA ILE A 67 -3.35 10.95 -14.67
C ILE A 67 -4.79 10.42 -14.52
N ILE A 68 -5.29 9.73 -15.55
CA ILE A 68 -6.66 9.18 -15.55
C ILE A 68 -6.80 8.00 -14.56
N LEU A 69 -5.83 7.07 -14.57
CA LEU A 69 -5.88 5.86 -13.74
C LEU A 69 -5.07 6.07 -12.47
N LYS A 70 -5.71 5.91 -11.31
CA LYS A 70 -5.03 5.98 -10.01
C LYS A 70 -3.98 4.86 -9.91
N PRO A 71 -2.78 5.13 -9.38
CA PRO A 71 -1.70 4.14 -9.28
C PRO A 71 -2.00 3.00 -8.29
N TYR A 72 -3.05 3.15 -7.48
CA TYR A 72 -3.49 2.20 -6.46
C TYR A 72 -4.84 1.56 -6.81
N LYS A 73 -5.07 1.28 -8.11
CA LYS A 73 -6.34 0.76 -8.66
C LYS A 73 -6.93 -0.39 -7.83
N PHE A 74 -6.14 -1.40 -7.47
CA PHE A 74 -6.63 -2.60 -6.79
C PHE A 74 -7.11 -2.37 -5.34
N VAL A 75 -6.61 -1.33 -4.67
CA VAL A 75 -7.01 -0.98 -3.30
C VAL A 75 -8.00 0.18 -3.26
N ALA A 76 -8.32 0.76 -4.43
CA ALA A 76 -9.26 1.87 -4.54
C ALA A 76 -10.70 1.40 -4.29
N LYS A 77 -11.46 2.17 -3.51
CA LYS A 77 -12.88 1.86 -3.23
C LYS A 77 -13.73 1.85 -4.50
N GLU A 78 -13.38 2.65 -5.51
CA GLU A 78 -14.06 2.64 -6.80
C GLU A 78 -13.88 1.32 -7.56
N TYR A 79 -12.77 0.61 -7.32
CA TYR A 79 -12.52 -0.70 -7.91
C TYR A 79 -13.22 -1.83 -7.13
N ARG A 80 -13.42 -1.64 -5.83
CA ARG A 80 -14.11 -2.59 -4.96
C ARG A 80 -15.08 -1.90 -3.99
N PRO A 81 -16.27 -1.46 -4.47
CA PRO A 81 -17.20 -0.66 -3.67
C PRO A 81 -17.70 -1.35 -2.40
N GLU A 82 -17.83 -2.67 -2.44
CA GLU A 82 -18.27 -3.51 -1.34
C GLU A 82 -17.20 -3.73 -0.24
N GLY A 83 -15.96 -3.28 -0.49
CA GLY A 83 -14.82 -3.48 0.41
C GLY A 83 -14.28 -4.92 0.40
N THR A 84 -13.19 -5.13 1.13
CA THR A 84 -12.54 -6.45 1.25
C THR A 84 -12.80 -7.02 2.65
N LYS A 85 -13.32 -8.25 2.70
CA LYS A 85 -13.41 -9.04 3.95
C LYS A 85 -12.24 -10.00 4.02
N VAL A 86 -11.43 -9.88 5.07
CA VAL A 86 -10.25 -10.74 5.31
C VAL A 86 -10.58 -11.72 6.41
N ARG A 87 -10.39 -13.02 6.16
CA ARG A 87 -10.62 -14.07 7.15
C ARG A 87 -9.31 -14.53 7.76
N VAL A 88 -9.22 -14.51 9.09
CA VAL A 88 -8.08 -14.99 9.87
C VAL A 88 -8.59 -16.01 10.88
N GLY A 89 -8.47 -17.30 10.53
CA GLY A 89 -9.18 -18.36 11.26
C GLY A 89 -10.70 -18.13 11.19
N ASP A 90 -11.34 -18.03 12.34
CA ASP A 90 -12.78 -17.77 12.45
C ASP A 90 -13.13 -16.27 12.48
N VAL A 91 -12.13 -15.39 12.51
CA VAL A 91 -12.33 -13.93 12.60
C VAL A 91 -12.46 -13.33 11.19
N VAL A 92 -13.44 -12.45 11.00
CA VAL A 92 -13.63 -11.71 9.74
C VAL A 92 -13.40 -10.21 9.96
N ILE A 93 -12.36 -9.66 9.33
CA ILE A 93 -12.01 -8.24 9.36
C ILE A 93 -12.61 -7.55 8.14
N GLY A 94 -13.24 -6.38 8.33
CA GLY A 94 -13.95 -5.65 7.27
C GLY A 94 -15.44 -6.00 7.15
N GLY A 95 -16.01 -6.64 8.18
CA GLY A 95 -17.45 -6.83 8.35
C GLY A 95 -18.09 -5.72 9.18
N GLU A 96 -19.25 -6.01 9.78
CA GLU A 96 -19.97 -5.08 10.68
C GLU A 96 -19.39 -5.05 12.10
N GLU A 97 -18.75 -6.15 12.53
CA GLU A 97 -18.12 -6.25 13.83
C GLU A 97 -16.79 -5.47 13.88
N VAL A 98 -16.58 -4.71 14.96
CA VAL A 98 -15.29 -4.09 15.25
C VAL A 98 -14.35 -5.15 15.83
N VAL A 99 -13.33 -5.51 15.05
CA VAL A 99 -12.33 -6.50 15.45
C VAL A 99 -11.19 -5.82 16.21
N VAL A 100 -10.92 -6.28 17.43
CA VAL A 100 -9.82 -5.77 18.28
C VAL A 100 -8.67 -6.77 18.30
N ALA A 101 -7.47 -6.28 17.99
CA ALA A 101 -6.19 -6.96 18.22
C ALA A 101 -5.45 -6.26 19.36
N ALA A 102 -5.16 -6.99 20.44
CA ALA A 102 -4.51 -6.43 21.63
C ALA A 102 -3.42 -7.37 22.15
N GLY A 103 -2.47 -6.83 22.90
CA GLY A 103 -1.33 -7.58 23.42
C GLY A 103 -0.07 -6.72 23.55
N PRO A 104 1.03 -7.29 24.03
CA PRO A 104 2.20 -6.51 24.40
C PRO A 104 2.98 -6.01 23.19
N CYS A 105 3.85 -5.02 23.41
CA CYS A 105 4.76 -4.55 22.36
C CYS A 105 5.69 -5.69 21.92
N SER A 106 6.38 -6.32 22.88
CA SER A 106 7.28 -7.45 22.63
C SER A 106 6.80 -8.68 23.38
N VAL A 107 7.13 -9.86 22.88
CA VAL A 107 7.02 -11.10 23.64
C VAL A 107 8.25 -11.22 24.51
N GLU A 108 8.07 -11.30 25.83
CA GLU A 108 9.17 -11.22 26.79
C GLU A 108 9.32 -12.49 27.64
N SER A 109 8.22 -13.18 27.93
CA SER A 109 8.22 -14.47 28.61
C SER A 109 6.92 -15.23 28.40
N GLU A 110 6.92 -16.53 28.72
CA GLU A 110 5.71 -17.38 28.70
C GLU A 110 4.64 -16.84 29.65
N GLU A 111 5.01 -16.57 30.90
CA GLU A 111 4.08 -16.04 31.91
C GLU A 111 3.41 -14.75 31.43
N GLN A 112 4.21 -13.84 30.88
CA GLN A 112 3.75 -12.55 30.39
C GLN A 112 2.78 -12.67 29.22
N ILE A 113 3.10 -13.50 28.23
CA ILE A 113 2.25 -13.64 27.05
C ILE A 113 0.95 -14.39 27.37
N LEU A 114 0.99 -15.43 28.20
CA LEU A 114 -0.20 -16.20 28.57
C LEU A 114 -1.15 -15.39 29.45
N ALA A 115 -0.62 -14.67 30.44
CA ALA A 115 -1.42 -13.76 31.25
C ALA A 115 -2.09 -12.69 30.38
N THR A 116 -1.35 -12.11 29.44
CA THR A 116 -1.90 -11.11 28.51
C THR A 116 -2.97 -11.69 27.59
N ALA A 117 -2.72 -12.87 27.00
CA ALA A 117 -3.65 -13.54 26.09
C ALA A 117 -5.00 -13.84 26.76
N ARG A 118 -4.97 -14.34 28.01
CA ARG A 118 -6.18 -14.57 28.81
C ARG A 118 -6.93 -13.25 29.07
N ALA A 119 -6.22 -12.22 29.50
CA ALA A 119 -6.81 -10.92 29.82
C ALA A 119 -7.49 -10.27 28.60
N VAL A 120 -6.81 -10.23 27.45
CA VAL A 120 -7.37 -9.60 26.25
C VAL A 120 -8.53 -10.43 25.67
N LYS A 121 -8.48 -11.76 25.75
CA LYS A 121 -9.62 -12.62 25.38
C LYS A 121 -10.83 -12.33 26.26
N ALA A 122 -10.64 -12.26 27.58
CA ALA A 122 -11.71 -11.94 28.52
C ALA A 122 -12.33 -10.56 28.27
N ALA A 123 -11.52 -9.60 27.79
CA ALA A 123 -11.98 -8.27 27.38
C ALA A 123 -12.65 -8.24 25.98
N GLY A 124 -12.73 -9.37 25.27
CA GLY A 124 -13.42 -9.49 23.98
C GLY A 124 -12.52 -9.30 22.75
N ALA A 125 -11.20 -9.21 22.91
CA ALA A 125 -10.30 -9.20 21.75
C ALA A 125 -10.42 -10.51 20.96
N LYS A 126 -10.24 -10.43 19.64
CA LYS A 126 -10.31 -11.58 18.72
C LYS A 126 -8.92 -12.00 18.23
N LEU A 127 -7.95 -11.09 18.32
CA LEU A 127 -6.56 -11.36 17.98
C LEU A 127 -5.62 -10.97 19.12
N LEU A 128 -4.56 -11.75 19.29
CA LEU A 128 -3.43 -11.43 20.13
C LEU A 128 -2.30 -10.88 19.25
N ARG A 129 -1.84 -9.67 19.55
CA ARG A 129 -0.62 -9.09 18.93
C ARG A 129 0.59 -9.24 19.84
N GLY A 130 1.76 -9.51 19.28
CA GLY A 130 3.02 -9.53 20.02
C GLY A 130 4.21 -9.56 19.08
N GLY A 131 5.21 -8.71 19.29
CA GLY A 131 6.41 -8.68 18.45
C GLY A 131 7.45 -9.67 18.93
N ALA A 132 7.73 -10.70 18.12
CA ALA A 132 8.79 -11.67 18.38
C ALA A 132 10.18 -11.14 17.99
N TYR A 133 10.24 -10.29 16.96
CA TYR A 133 11.46 -9.61 16.50
C TYR A 133 11.29 -8.10 16.68
N LYS A 134 12.37 -7.38 17.03
CA LYS A 134 12.34 -5.92 17.21
C LYS A 134 13.43 -5.23 16.39
N PRO A 135 13.09 -4.24 15.54
CA PRO A 135 14.10 -3.40 14.89
C PRO A 135 14.72 -2.52 15.96
N ARG A 136 15.95 -2.82 16.36
CA ARG A 136 16.70 -1.98 17.30
C ARG A 136 17.85 -1.28 16.60
N THR A 137 17.99 -0.01 16.90
CA THR A 137 19.10 0.81 16.43
C THR A 137 20.37 0.51 17.23
N LEU A 138 20.24 0.14 18.52
CA LEU A 138 21.36 -0.20 19.39
C LEU A 138 21.46 -1.72 19.60
N PRO A 139 22.69 -2.29 19.59
CA PRO A 139 22.89 -3.73 19.72
C PRO A 139 22.59 -4.27 21.12
N TYR A 140 22.55 -3.41 22.13
CA TYR A 140 22.30 -3.78 23.53
C TYR A 140 20.82 -3.76 23.92
N ASP A 141 19.96 -3.23 23.05
CA ASP A 141 18.52 -3.23 23.29
C ASP A 141 17.96 -4.65 23.17
N PHE A 142 16.85 -4.91 23.85
CA PHE A 142 16.13 -6.17 23.69
C PHE A 142 15.66 -6.34 22.23
N GLN A 143 16.24 -7.33 21.54
CA GLN A 143 15.99 -7.61 20.12
C GLN A 143 14.70 -8.40 19.87
N GLY A 144 13.99 -8.79 20.94
CA GLY A 144 12.93 -9.79 20.87
C GLY A 144 13.47 -11.21 21.04
N LEU A 145 12.57 -12.15 21.34
CA LEU A 145 12.91 -13.57 21.54
C LEU A 145 13.05 -14.36 20.21
N GLY A 146 12.82 -13.72 19.07
CA GLY A 146 12.87 -14.35 17.76
C GLY A 146 11.94 -15.56 17.65
N GLU A 147 12.46 -16.69 17.17
CA GLU A 147 11.67 -17.91 17.00
C GLU A 147 11.02 -18.39 18.31
N GLU A 148 11.71 -18.22 19.44
CA GLU A 148 11.14 -18.59 20.74
C GLU A 148 9.92 -17.73 21.06
N GLY A 149 9.96 -16.43 20.74
CA GLY A 149 8.79 -15.56 20.83
C GLY A 149 7.62 -16.03 19.96
N LEU A 150 7.90 -16.58 18.78
CA LEU A 150 6.87 -17.17 17.90
C LEU A 150 6.26 -18.44 18.50
N ARG A 151 7.07 -19.31 19.12
CA ARG A 151 6.58 -20.51 19.82
C ARG A 151 5.69 -20.15 21.00
N LEU A 152 6.07 -19.12 21.75
CA LEU A 152 5.26 -18.59 22.86
C LEU A 152 3.93 -17.99 22.38
N LEU A 153 3.92 -17.32 21.22
CA LEU A 153 2.67 -16.86 20.59
C LEU A 153 1.79 -18.03 20.13
N ASP A 154 2.37 -19.09 19.58
CA ASP A 154 1.61 -20.30 19.22
C ASP A 154 1.05 -21.02 20.47
N LEU A 155 1.80 -21.04 21.57
CA LEU A 155 1.31 -21.54 22.86
C LEU A 155 0.08 -20.75 23.33
N ALA A 156 0.18 -19.41 23.33
CA ALA A 156 -0.93 -18.53 23.68
C ALA A 156 -2.14 -18.72 22.76
N ARG A 157 -1.92 -18.93 21.45
CA ARG A 157 -2.96 -19.28 20.48
C ARG A 157 -3.66 -20.59 20.84
N ARG A 158 -2.91 -21.64 21.14
CA ARG A 158 -3.48 -22.96 21.49
C ARG A 158 -4.32 -22.87 22.76
N GLU A 159 -3.87 -22.10 23.74
CA GLU A 159 -4.57 -21.96 25.00
C GLU A 159 -5.86 -21.12 24.87
N THR A 160 -5.80 -20.02 24.12
CA THR A 160 -6.88 -19.03 24.09
C THR A 160 -7.74 -19.09 22.83
N GLY A 161 -7.27 -19.71 21.76
CA GLY A 161 -7.93 -19.67 20.45
C GLY A 161 -7.89 -18.31 19.75
N LEU A 162 -7.20 -17.31 20.31
CA LEU A 162 -7.02 -16.01 19.66
C LEU A 162 -6.15 -16.16 18.40
N ALA A 163 -6.56 -15.54 17.29
CA ALA A 163 -5.69 -15.46 16.12
C ALA A 163 -4.46 -14.58 16.44
N ILE A 164 -3.31 -14.91 15.83
CA ILE A 164 -2.03 -14.23 16.13
C ILE A 164 -1.69 -13.22 15.04
N VAL A 165 -1.21 -12.04 15.46
CA VAL A 165 -0.55 -11.06 14.58
C VAL A 165 0.83 -10.74 15.15
N THR A 166 1.86 -10.91 14.33
CA THR A 166 3.23 -10.50 14.63
C THR A 166 3.85 -9.85 13.39
N GLU A 167 4.80 -8.97 13.62
CA GLU A 167 5.55 -8.31 12.55
C GLU A 167 6.63 -9.24 11.99
N VAL A 168 6.82 -9.19 10.67
CA VAL A 168 7.94 -9.83 9.96
C VAL A 168 8.91 -8.73 9.58
N MET A 169 10.15 -8.85 10.05
CA MET A 169 11.17 -7.79 9.91
C MET A 169 12.08 -7.96 8.70
N ASP A 170 12.29 -9.19 8.25
CA ASP A 170 13.17 -9.52 7.12
C ASP A 170 12.46 -10.57 6.23
N THR A 171 12.64 -10.43 4.92
CA THR A 171 12.08 -11.32 3.90
C THR A 171 13.00 -12.47 3.52
N ARG A 172 14.23 -12.48 4.04
CA ARG A 172 15.27 -13.47 3.76
C ARG A 172 15.20 -14.67 4.70
#